data_AF-A0A2V8T4X5-F1
#
_entry.id   AF-A0A2V8T4X5-F1
#
_cell.length_a   1.000
_cell.length_b   1.000
_cell.length_c   1.000
_cell.angle_alpha   90.00
_cell.angle_beta   90.00
_cell.angle_gamma   90.00
#
_symmetry.space_group_name_H-M   'P 1'
#
loop_
_entity.id
_entity.type
_entity.pdbx_description
1 polymer ?
#
loop_
_entity_poly.entity_id
_entity_poly.type
_entity_poly.pdbx_seq_one_letter_code
_entity_poly.pdbx_strand_id
1 'polypeptide(L)'
;MRRIRRTEVTVETDEILIIRSSQEIAIASCPECAEKVLMISPEQAAMVTCTNVRAIYRGLESGRVHYVETPGGSLLVCPDSILKLAIKSYRAD
;
A
#
# COMPACT_ATOMS: atom_id res chain seq x y z
N MET A 1 -34.85 8.00 -37.25
CA MET A 1 -34.11 7.07 -36.36
C MET A 1 -32.92 7.82 -35.77
N ARG A 2 -32.90 8.09 -34.46
CA ARG A 2 -31.88 8.94 -33.82
C ARG A 2 -30.68 8.08 -33.43
N ARG A 3 -29.49 8.33 -34.00
CA ARG A 3 -28.25 7.63 -33.63
C ARG A 3 -27.76 8.16 -32.27
N ILE A 4 -27.73 7.28 -31.28
CA ILE A 4 -27.11 7.55 -29.98
C ILE A 4 -25.62 7.18 -30.12
N ARG A 5 -24.74 8.14 -29.85
CA ARG A 5 -23.29 7.92 -29.86
C ARG A 5 -22.85 7.79 -28.41
N ARG A 6 -22.20 6.68 -28.06
CA ARG A 6 -21.64 6.44 -26.73
C ARG A 6 -20.15 6.77 -26.78
N THR A 7 -19.69 7.62 -25.88
CA THR A 7 -18.27 7.92 -25.67
C THR A 7 -17.85 7.26 -24.37
N GLU A 8 -16.78 6.48 -24.42
CA GLU A 8 -16.16 5.87 -23.24
C GLU A 8 -14.91 6.68 -22.89
N VAL A 9 -14.79 7.10 -21.63
CA VAL A 9 -13.64 7.87 -21.13
C VAL A 9 -12.99 7.03 -20.04
N THR A 10 -11.74 6.65 -20.26
CA THR A 10 -10.90 5.98 -19.26
C THR A 10 -9.98 7.02 -18.64
N VAL A 11 -9.98 7.12 -17.31
CA VAL A 11 -9.07 7.98 -16.57
C VAL A 11 -8.05 7.07 -15.89
N GLU A 12 -6.79 7.21 -16.29
CA GLU A 12 -5.64 6.60 -15.61
C GLU A 12 -4.91 7.72 -14.85
N THR A 13 -4.49 7.44 -13.63
CA THR A 13 -3.76 8.38 -12.77
C THR A 13 -2.49 7.70 -12.32
N ASP A 14 -1.36 8.19 -12.81
CA ASP A 14 -0.04 7.77 -12.38
C ASP A 14 0.43 8.68 -11.26
N GLU A 15 0.63 8.10 -10.07
CA GLU A 15 1.10 8.83 -8.90
C GLU A 15 2.52 8.38 -8.53
N ILE A 16 3.42 9.34 -8.33
CA ILE A 16 4.76 9.09 -7.81
C ILE A 16 4.82 9.60 -6.39
N LEU A 17 5.06 8.69 -5.46
CA LEU A 17 5.16 8.99 -4.04
C LEU A 17 6.61 8.89 -3.58
N ILE A 18 7.14 9.99 -3.04
CA ILE A 18 8.52 10.09 -2.55
C ILE A 18 8.52 10.07 -1.03
N ILE A 19 8.92 8.93 -0.45
CA ILE A 19 9.08 8.78 1.00
C ILE A 19 10.52 9.15 1.37
N ARG A 20 10.71 10.28 2.06
CA ARG A 20 12.00 10.69 2.65
C ARG A 20 11.86 10.62 4.17
N SER A 21 12.54 9.69 4.82
CA SER A 21 12.44 9.51 6.26
C SER A 21 13.78 9.10 6.89
N SER A 22 14.02 9.54 8.13
CA SER A 22 15.10 9.06 9.00
C SER A 22 14.78 7.76 9.75
N GLN A 23 13.54 7.28 9.64
CA GLN A 23 13.08 5.98 10.16
C GLN A 23 13.42 4.86 9.15
N GLU A 24 13.49 3.64 9.67
CA GLU A 24 13.94 2.45 8.93
C GLU A 24 13.17 2.23 7.63
N ILE A 25 13.87 2.42 6.52
CA ILE A 25 13.45 2.02 5.18
C ILE A 25 14.46 0.97 4.75
N ALA A 26 13.98 -0.18 4.29
CA ALA A 26 14.86 -1.24 3.79
C ALA A 26 14.39 -1.74 2.42
N ILE A 27 15.34 -1.87 1.50
CA ILE A 27 15.10 -2.67 0.30
C ILE A 27 15.13 -4.12 0.74
N ALA A 28 13.96 -4.75 0.75
CA ALA A 28 13.82 -6.15 1.10
C ALA A 28 12.91 -6.85 0.07
N SER A 29 13.10 -8.16 -0.04
CA SER A 29 12.19 -8.96 -0.85
C SER A 29 10.92 -9.21 -0.06
N CYS A 30 9.77 -8.87 -0.64
CA CYS A 30 8.50 -9.26 -0.08
C CYS A 30 8.28 -10.76 -0.37
N PRO A 31 8.18 -11.63 0.65
CA PRO A 31 8.08 -13.07 0.44
C PRO A 31 6.81 -13.47 -0.33
N GLU A 32 5.77 -12.65 -0.26
CA GLU A 32 4.48 -12.91 -0.90
C GLU A 32 4.38 -12.31 -2.30
N CYS A 33 5.00 -11.16 -2.56
CA CYS A 33 5.02 -10.55 -3.90
C CYS A 33 6.15 -11.10 -4.79
N ALA A 34 7.17 -11.74 -4.20
CA ALA A 34 8.40 -12.18 -4.86
C ALA A 34 9.20 -11.06 -5.55
N GLU A 35 8.93 -9.80 -5.19
CA GLU A 35 9.55 -8.61 -5.77
C GLU A 35 10.48 -7.93 -4.75
N LYS A 36 11.56 -7.31 -5.22
CA LYS A 36 12.39 -6.43 -4.38
C LYS A 36 11.72 -5.07 -4.30
N VAL A 37 11.15 -4.76 -3.14
CA VAL A 37 10.42 -3.53 -2.91
C VAL A 37 11.06 -2.73 -1.79
N LEU A 38 10.85 -1.43 -1.83
CA LEU A 38 11.15 -0.55 -0.71
C LEU A 38 10.12 -0.81 0.39
N MET A 39 10.47 -1.62 1.39
CA MET A 39 9.59 -1.90 2.53
C MET A 39 9.66 -0.72 3.50
N ILE A 40 8.52 -0.36 4.08
CA ILE A 40 8.32 0.84 4.90
C ILE A 40 7.69 0.47 6.24
N SER A 41 7.81 1.29 7.28
CA SER A 41 7.15 1.01 8.56
C SER A 41 5.62 1.12 8.45
N PRO A 42 4.84 0.50 9.36
CA PRO A 42 3.39 0.71 9.44
C PRO A 42 3.00 2.19 9.56
N GLU A 43 3.77 2.99 10.30
CA GLU A 43 3.55 4.42 10.49
C GLU A 43 3.78 5.20 9.19
N GLN A 44 4.83 4.87 8.44
CA GLN A 44 5.05 5.43 7.11
C GLN A 44 3.91 5.05 6.17
N ALA A 45 3.50 3.79 6.15
CA ALA A 45 2.39 3.32 5.33
C ALA A 45 1.07 4.05 5.65
N ALA A 46 0.80 4.33 6.94
CA ALA A 46 -0.36 5.11 7.38
C ALA A 46 -0.33 6.54 6.82
N MET A 47 0.82 7.21 6.89
CA MET A 47 0.98 8.56 6.35
C MET A 47 0.76 8.60 4.83
N VAL A 48 1.29 7.60 4.12
CA VAL A 48 1.23 7.52 2.66
C VAL A 48 -0.17 7.21 2.14
N THR A 49 -0.89 6.34 2.83
CA THR A 49 -2.23 5.90 2.41
C THR A 49 -3.36 6.66 3.07
N CYS A 50 -3.04 7.70 3.85
CA CYS A 50 -3.99 8.43 4.70
C CYS A 50 -4.88 7.50 5.53
N THR A 51 -4.39 6.31 5.86
CA THR A 51 -5.14 5.26 6.57
C THR A 51 -4.70 5.22 8.02
N ASN A 52 -5.62 4.92 8.92
CA ASN A 52 -5.28 4.76 10.34
C ASN A 52 -4.26 3.62 10.52
N VAL A 53 -3.15 3.88 11.22
CA VAL A 53 -2.11 2.88 11.51
C VAL A 53 -2.68 1.62 12.19
N ARG A 54 -3.73 1.75 13.01
CA ARG A 54 -4.43 0.61 13.62
C ARG A 54 -5.09 -0.30 12.58
N ALA A 55 -5.57 0.26 11.46
CA ALA A 55 -6.11 -0.54 10.37
C ALA A 55 -5.02 -1.36 9.66
N ILE A 56 -3.81 -0.81 9.59
CA ILE A 56 -2.64 -1.52 9.07
C ILE A 56 -2.26 -2.67 10.00
N TYR A 57 -2.18 -2.43 11.32
CA TYR A 57 -1.93 -3.50 12.29
C TYR A 57 -2.99 -4.60 12.27
N ARG A 58 -4.28 -4.26 12.16
CA ARG A 58 -5.33 -5.27 11.93
C ARG A 58 -5.13 -6.02 10.60
N GLY A 59 -4.64 -5.33 9.57
CA GLY A 59 -4.27 -5.92 8.29
C GLY A 59 -3.21 -7.00 8.45
N LEU A 60 -2.16 -6.71 9.22
CA LEU A 60 -1.08 -7.62 9.57
C LEU A 60 -1.61 -8.85 10.32
N GLU A 61 -2.37 -8.64 11.40
CA GLU A 61 -2.98 -9.72 12.20
C GLU A 61 -3.89 -10.62 11.35
N SER A 62 -4.59 -10.04 10.38
CA SER A 62 -5.48 -10.78 9.47
C SER A 62 -4.77 -11.40 8.26
N GLY A 63 -3.44 -11.26 8.12
CA GLY A 63 -2.67 -11.77 6.98
C GLY A 63 -2.98 -11.09 5.65
N ARG A 64 -3.52 -9.87 5.67
CA ARG A 64 -3.83 -9.08 4.46
C ARG A 64 -2.72 -8.10 4.06
N VAL A 65 -1.80 -7.82 4.98
CA VAL A 65 -0.65 -6.95 4.77
C VAL A 65 0.59 -7.81 4.86
N HIS A 66 1.39 -7.80 3.80
CA HIS A 66 2.63 -8.56 3.77
C HIS A 66 3.68 -7.81 4.57
N TYR A 67 4.50 -8.53 5.33
CA TYR A 67 5.51 -7.92 6.19
C TYR A 67 6.79 -8.75 6.27
N VAL A 68 7.83 -8.09 6.76
CA VAL A 68 9.07 -8.73 7.21
C VAL A 68 9.48 -8.10 8.54
N GLU A 69 10.14 -8.90 9.38
CA GLU A 69 10.81 -8.40 10.57
C GLU A 69 12.30 -8.30 10.29
N THR A 70 12.89 -7.14 10.61
CA THR A 70 14.35 -6.97 10.54
C THR A 70 15.00 -7.70 11.72
N PRO A 71 16.28 -8.09 11.62
CA PRO A 71 17.01 -8.64 12.77
C PRO A 71 17.04 -7.71 14.00
N GLY A 72 16.80 -6.41 13.82
CA GLY A 72 16.69 -5.42 14.89
C GLY A 72 15.32 -5.39 15.59
N GLY A 73 14.37 -6.23 15.16
CA GLY A 73 13.00 -6.29 15.71
C GLY A 73 12.03 -5.28 15.08
N SER A 74 12.43 -4.59 14.02
CA SER A 74 11.57 -3.62 13.35
C SER A 74 10.67 -4.30 12.34
N LEU A 75 9.40 -3.89 12.33
CA LEU A 75 8.40 -4.40 11.41
C LEU A 75 8.33 -3.51 10.17
N LEU A 76 8.51 -4.12 8.99
CA LEU A 76 8.37 -3.43 7.71
C LEU A 76 7.28 -4.08 6.86
N VAL A 77 6.49 -3.25 6.20
CA VAL A 77 5.31 -3.65 5.41
C VAL A 77 5.51 -3.37 3.93
N CYS A 78 4.87 -4.22 3.11
CA CYS A 78 4.92 -4.13 1.66
C CYS A 78 3.94 -3.06 1.12
N PRO A 79 4.41 -2.06 0.36
CA PRO A 79 3.56 -1.03 -0.23
C PRO A 79 2.40 -1.57 -1.07
N ASP A 80 2.60 -2.63 -1.85
CA ASP A 80 1.54 -3.19 -2.71
C ASP A 80 0.36 -3.74 -1.91
N SER A 81 0.65 -4.46 -0.82
CA SER A 81 -0.38 -5.00 0.07
C SER A 81 -1.13 -3.88 0.80
N ILE A 82 -0.42 -2.80 1.14
CA ILE A 82 -0.94 -1.59 1.76
C ILE A 82 -1.88 -0.84 0.80
N LEU A 83 -1.48 -0.64 -0.46
CA LEU A 83 -2.34 -0.01 -1.46
C LEU A 83 -3.62 -0.83 -1.71
N LYS A 84 -3.51 -2.16 -1.78
CA LYS A 84 -4.68 -3.05 -1.85
C LYS A 84 -5.62 -2.91 -0.64
N LEU A 85 -5.07 -2.68 0.55
CA LEU A 85 -5.85 -2.42 1.76
C LEU A 85 -6.54 -1.05 1.72
N ALA A 86 -5.85 -0.01 1.27
CA ALA A 86 -6.35 1.36 1.19
C ALA A 86 -7.49 1.50 0.16
N ILE A 87 -7.33 0.92 -1.03
CA ILE A 87 -8.36 0.92 -2.09
C ILE A 87 -9.66 0.26 -1.62
N LYS A 88 -9.58 -0.79 -0.79
CA LYS A 88 -10.77 -1.44 -0.21
C LYS A 88 -11.49 -0.56 0.80
N SER A 89 -10.73 0.24 1.56
CA SER A 89 -11.29 1.14 2.56
C SER A 89 -12.09 2.27 1.91
N TYR A 90 -11.61 2.82 0.79
CA TYR A 90 -12.29 3.90 0.05
C TYR A 90 -13.58 3.49 -0.68
N ARG A 91 -13.81 2.18 -0.88
CA ARG A 91 -15.04 1.65 -1.53
C ARG A 91 -16.10 1.19 -0.54
N ALA A 92 -15.77 1.21 0.76
CA ALA A 92 -16.69 0.85 1.83
C ALA A 92 -17.45 2.07 2.41
N ASP A 93 -17.07 3.27 1.97
CA ASP A 93 -17.73 4.55 2.24
C ASP A 93 -18.54 5.01 1.00
#